data_AF-Q6DUC6-F1
#
_entry.id   AF-Q6DUC6-F1
#
_cell.length_a   1.000
_cell.length_b   1.000
_cell.length_c   1.000
_cell.angle_alpha   90.00
_cell.angle_beta   90.00
_cell.angle_gamma   90.00
#
_symmetry.space_group_name_H-M   'P 1'
#
loop_
_entity.id
_entity.type
_entity.pdbx_description
1 polymer ?
#
loop_
_entity_poly.entity_id
_entity_poly.type
_entity_poly.pdbx_seq_one_letter_code
_entity_poly.pdbx_strand_id
1 'polypeptide(L)'
;MASAGPATALRTISSSSPKLHNTRSPFSSSLSPPKSSLSFTKVLSPALISTPKLQITSNPSSKTYITCRSQASPSESEKPIKVHELRVYEINERDRSSPAYLRLSQKEVNSLGDLVPFSNKLYTGCLQKRIGITAGICTLIQNKAEKKGDRYEAIYSFYFGDYGHLSVQGSYMTYEDTYLVVTGGSGIFEGAYGQVKLQQLIFPFKLFYTFYLKGIKEDLPEELLGVHVEPSPSVEPSPAAKACEAHAVIQSFTD
;
A
#
# COMPACT_ATOMS: atom_id res chain seq x y z
N MET A 1 27.37 47.08 58.50
CA MET A 1 26.97 46.27 59.68
C MET A 1 26.06 45.16 59.17
N ALA A 2 26.49 43.92 59.40
CA ALA A 2 25.87 42.69 58.94
C ALA A 2 25.28 41.91 60.14
N SER A 3 24.26 41.10 59.90
CA SER A 3 23.85 39.94 60.72
C SER A 3 22.97 39.07 59.83
N ALA A 4 23.50 38.01 59.20
CA ALA A 4 23.75 36.65 59.69
C ALA A 4 22.52 35.71 59.55
N GLY A 5 22.72 34.60 58.81
CA GLY A 5 21.72 33.59 58.45
C GLY A 5 21.34 32.62 59.59
N PRO A 6 20.75 31.45 59.27
CA PRO A 6 21.55 30.38 58.66
C PRO A 6 20.86 29.58 57.53
N ALA A 7 21.69 28.80 56.84
CA ALA A 7 21.40 27.91 55.72
C ALA A 7 20.81 26.55 56.16
N THR A 8 20.10 25.86 55.27
CA THR A 8 19.95 24.39 55.36
C THR A 8 19.80 23.71 54.00
N ALA A 9 20.81 22.87 53.75
CA ALA A 9 21.05 21.74 52.85
C ALA A 9 19.99 21.15 51.88
N LEU A 10 20.56 20.77 50.72
CA LEU A 10 20.12 19.83 49.69
C LEU A 10 19.72 18.44 50.24
N ARG A 11 18.69 17.82 49.65
CA ARG A 11 18.52 16.36 49.65
C ARG A 11 18.23 15.84 48.25
N THR A 12 19.23 15.15 47.71
CA THR A 12 19.19 14.31 46.51
C THR A 12 18.44 13.02 46.85
N ILE A 13 17.38 12.73 46.09
CA ILE A 13 16.62 11.48 46.23
C ILE A 13 17.28 10.43 45.32
N SER A 14 18.06 9.52 45.93
CA SER A 14 18.53 8.30 45.27
C SER A 14 17.37 7.31 45.18
N SER A 15 16.96 6.93 43.97
CA SER A 15 16.09 5.78 43.74
C SER A 15 16.94 4.51 43.59
N SER A 16 16.81 3.62 44.56
CA SER A 16 17.45 2.30 44.58
C SER A 16 16.63 1.31 43.76
N SER A 17 17.29 0.65 42.80
CA SER A 17 16.72 -0.46 42.03
C SER A 17 16.69 -1.75 42.88
N PRO A 18 15.58 -2.50 42.94
CA PRO A 18 15.59 -3.81 43.58
C PRO A 18 16.28 -4.82 42.64
N LYS A 19 17.40 -5.37 43.11
CA LYS A 19 18.06 -6.55 42.52
C LYS A 19 17.16 -7.78 42.70
N LEU A 20 16.79 -8.44 41.60
CA LEU A 20 16.17 -9.76 41.66
C LEU A 20 17.21 -10.79 42.11
N HIS A 21 16.86 -11.54 43.15
CA HIS A 21 17.66 -12.62 43.71
C HIS A 21 17.60 -13.86 42.81
N ASN A 22 18.77 -14.33 42.39
CA ASN A 22 18.97 -15.60 41.72
C ASN A 22 18.91 -16.73 42.76
N THR A 23 17.88 -17.58 42.70
CA THR A 23 17.77 -18.78 43.54
C THR A 23 18.16 -20.01 42.72
N ARG A 24 19.43 -20.42 42.89
CA ARG A 24 19.92 -21.74 42.51
C ARG A 24 19.55 -22.71 43.62
N SER A 25 18.79 -23.76 43.30
CA SER A 25 18.81 -24.99 44.10
C SER A 25 19.06 -26.21 43.19
N PRO A 26 19.80 -27.23 43.66
CA PRO A 26 20.26 -28.34 42.83
C PRO A 26 19.46 -29.61 43.14
N PHE A 27 18.86 -30.27 42.16
CA PHE A 27 18.58 -31.70 42.29
C PHE A 27 18.67 -32.39 40.93
N SER A 28 19.64 -33.30 40.88
CA SER A 28 19.85 -34.33 39.86
C SER A 28 18.69 -35.32 39.90
N SER A 29 18.02 -35.53 38.78
CA SER A 29 17.45 -36.83 38.47
C SER A 29 17.56 -37.09 36.97
N SER A 30 18.19 -38.22 36.67
CA SER A 30 18.40 -38.79 35.36
C SER A 30 17.07 -39.07 34.66
N LEU A 31 16.89 -38.52 33.46
CA LEU A 31 16.02 -39.10 32.44
C LEU A 31 16.68 -38.92 31.08
N SER A 32 17.01 -40.05 30.47
CA SER A 32 17.53 -40.21 29.12
C SER A 32 16.58 -39.60 28.07
N PRO A 33 17.11 -38.96 27.01
CA PRO A 33 16.28 -38.53 25.89
C PRO A 33 15.83 -39.74 25.05
N PRO A 34 14.55 -39.82 24.62
CA PRO A 34 14.11 -40.87 23.72
C PRO A 34 14.68 -40.62 22.32
N LYS A 35 15.56 -41.51 21.87
CA LYS A 35 15.90 -41.67 20.45
C LYS A 35 14.70 -42.28 19.76
N SER A 36 13.83 -41.46 19.17
CA SER A 36 12.86 -41.94 18.17
C SER A 36 13.42 -41.66 16.78
N SER A 37 14.11 -42.68 16.25
CA SER A 37 14.40 -42.77 14.82
C SER A 37 13.09 -43.08 14.09
N LEU A 38 12.49 -42.08 13.45
CA LEU A 38 11.44 -42.35 12.48
C LEU A 38 12.11 -42.77 11.17
N SER A 39 12.04 -44.07 10.93
CA SER A 39 12.46 -44.74 9.71
C SER A 39 11.70 -44.17 8.51
N PHE A 40 12.42 -43.74 7.48
CA PHE A 40 11.84 -43.52 6.16
C PHE A 40 11.36 -44.87 5.63
N THR A 41 10.05 -45.09 5.59
CA THR A 41 9.47 -46.20 4.86
C THR A 41 9.72 -45.97 3.37
N LYS A 42 10.52 -46.88 2.78
CA LYS A 42 10.73 -47.01 1.34
C LYS A 42 9.36 -47.11 0.65
N VAL A 43 9.02 -46.08 -0.12
CA VAL A 43 7.92 -46.19 -1.09
C VAL A 43 8.44 -47.03 -2.26
N LEU A 44 7.82 -48.19 -2.44
CA LEU A 44 8.01 -49.05 -3.61
C LEU A 44 7.58 -48.32 -4.88
N SER A 45 8.46 -48.27 -5.86
CA SER A 45 8.18 -47.80 -7.22
C SER A 45 7.27 -48.79 -7.95
N PRO A 46 6.24 -48.33 -8.66
CA PRO A 46 5.72 -49.03 -9.83
C PRO A 46 6.30 -48.41 -11.10
N ALA A 47 6.95 -49.25 -11.88
CA ALA A 47 7.49 -48.92 -13.19
C ALA A 47 6.38 -48.77 -14.26
N LEU A 48 6.68 -47.93 -15.24
CA LEU A 48 6.26 -47.99 -16.66
C LEU A 48 4.75 -47.98 -16.97
N ILE A 49 4.26 -46.80 -17.36
CA ILE A 49 3.16 -46.71 -18.33
C ILE A 49 3.61 -45.83 -19.50
N SER A 50 3.66 -46.48 -20.66
CA SER A 50 3.99 -45.99 -21.98
C SER A 50 3.24 -44.72 -22.37
N THR A 51 3.94 -43.78 -22.98
CA THR A 51 3.35 -42.68 -23.74
C THR A 51 2.54 -43.24 -24.93
N PRO A 52 1.33 -42.73 -25.23
CA PRO A 52 0.67 -43.08 -26.47
C PRO A 52 1.28 -42.25 -27.61
N LYS A 53 2.01 -42.92 -28.52
CA LYS A 53 2.33 -42.36 -29.83
C LYS A 53 1.02 -42.26 -30.64
N LEU A 54 0.59 -41.03 -30.92
CA LEU A 54 -0.46 -40.75 -31.90
C LEU A 54 0.01 -41.19 -33.30
N GLN A 55 -0.51 -42.32 -33.77
CA GLN A 55 -0.42 -42.70 -35.18
C GLN A 55 -1.56 -42.03 -35.94
N ILE A 56 -1.20 -41.12 -36.86
CA ILE A 56 -2.13 -40.51 -37.80
C ILE A 56 -2.44 -41.55 -38.88
N THR A 57 -3.63 -42.15 -38.81
CA THR A 57 -4.20 -42.91 -39.92
C THR A 57 -5.22 -42.03 -40.63
N SER A 58 -4.94 -41.69 -41.88
CA SER A 58 -5.83 -40.96 -42.78
C SER A 58 -6.88 -41.89 -43.40
N ASN A 59 -8.17 -41.65 -43.15
CA ASN A 59 -9.23 -41.59 -44.18
C ASN A 59 -10.61 -41.20 -43.62
N PRO A 60 -11.56 -40.73 -44.46
CA PRO A 60 -12.33 -39.53 -44.17
C PRO A 60 -13.83 -39.82 -43.99
N SER A 61 -14.44 -39.29 -42.92
CA SER A 61 -15.85 -38.87 -42.91
C SER A 61 -16.30 -38.58 -41.48
N SER A 62 -16.19 -37.33 -41.04
CA SER A 62 -17.26 -36.62 -40.34
C SER A 62 -16.78 -35.22 -40.04
N LYS A 63 -17.31 -34.24 -40.77
CA LYS A 63 -17.02 -32.82 -40.56
C LYS A 63 -17.82 -32.33 -39.35
N THR A 64 -17.19 -32.28 -38.19
CA THR A 64 -17.62 -31.41 -37.09
C THR A 64 -16.55 -30.36 -36.88
N TYR A 65 -16.72 -29.22 -37.58
CA TYR A 65 -15.93 -28.04 -37.31
C TYR A 65 -16.43 -27.45 -35.98
N ILE A 66 -15.56 -27.43 -34.97
CA ILE A 66 -15.76 -26.59 -33.79
C ILE A 66 -15.47 -25.17 -34.25
N THR A 67 -16.51 -24.45 -34.63
CA THR A 67 -16.44 -23.02 -34.94
C THR A 67 -16.48 -22.27 -33.61
N CYS A 68 -15.32 -21.80 -33.12
CA CYS A 68 -15.29 -20.78 -32.08
C CYS A 68 -15.82 -19.48 -32.70
N ARG A 69 -17.13 -19.27 -32.58
CA ARG A 69 -17.81 -18.05 -33.02
C ARG A 69 -17.56 -17.01 -31.94
N SER A 70 -16.54 -16.17 -32.10
CA SER A 70 -16.51 -14.91 -31.36
C SER A 70 -17.74 -14.11 -31.80
N GLN A 71 -18.72 -13.97 -30.92
CA GLN A 71 -19.72 -12.92 -31.08
C GLN A 71 -19.11 -11.63 -30.55
N ALA A 72 -18.13 -11.10 -31.28
CA ALA A 72 -17.88 -9.67 -31.22
C ALA A 72 -18.94 -9.04 -32.11
N SER A 73 -20.04 -8.57 -31.52
CA SER A 73 -20.93 -7.64 -32.18
C SER A 73 -20.14 -6.36 -32.48
N PRO A 74 -19.93 -5.97 -33.75
CA PRO A 74 -19.26 -4.72 -34.07
C PRO A 74 -20.32 -3.61 -34.07
N SER A 75 -20.71 -3.12 -32.90
CA SER A 75 -21.54 -1.92 -32.79
C SER A 75 -21.65 -1.44 -31.34
N GLU A 76 -20.58 -0.87 -30.79
CA GLU A 76 -20.73 0.38 -30.06
C GLU A 76 -19.87 1.39 -30.79
N SER A 77 -20.55 2.41 -31.31
CA SER A 77 -19.96 3.55 -31.99
C SER A 77 -18.78 4.11 -31.21
N GLU A 78 -17.78 4.61 -31.96
CA GLU A 78 -16.64 5.39 -31.48
C GLU A 78 -17.11 6.67 -30.77
N LYS A 79 -17.81 6.54 -29.64
CA LYS A 79 -18.02 7.66 -28.74
C LYS A 79 -16.64 8.05 -28.25
N PRO A 80 -16.27 9.35 -28.31
CA PRO A 80 -15.03 9.81 -27.75
C PRO A 80 -14.95 9.33 -26.29
N ILE A 81 -13.88 8.61 -25.96
CA ILE A 81 -13.68 8.05 -24.62
C ILE A 81 -13.61 9.21 -23.65
N LYS A 82 -14.67 9.41 -22.87
CA LYS A 82 -14.73 10.43 -21.82
C LYS A 82 -13.62 10.16 -20.81
N VAL A 83 -12.85 11.19 -20.49
CA VAL A 83 -11.82 11.16 -19.46
C VAL A 83 -12.33 11.97 -18.28
N HIS A 84 -12.41 11.34 -17.10
CA HIS A 84 -12.75 12.01 -15.85
C HIS A 84 -11.46 12.36 -15.11
N GLU A 85 -11.30 13.64 -14.78
CA GLU A 85 -10.21 14.10 -13.91
C GLU A 85 -10.66 14.08 -12.45
N LEU A 86 -9.92 13.35 -11.61
CA LEU A 86 -10.13 13.32 -10.16
C LEU A 86 -8.83 13.74 -9.47
N ARG A 87 -8.91 14.73 -8.58
CA ARG A 87 -7.76 15.26 -7.84
C ARG A 87 -7.91 14.97 -6.36
N VAL A 88 -6.86 14.47 -5.73
CA VAL A 88 -6.84 14.11 -4.30
C VAL A 88 -5.51 14.44 -3.66
N TYR A 89 -5.55 14.68 -2.36
CA TYR A 89 -4.38 14.86 -1.52
C TYR A 89 -4.19 13.65 -0.61
N GLU A 90 -2.98 13.09 -0.60
CA GLU A 90 -2.57 12.07 0.35
C GLU A 90 -1.66 12.72 1.40
N ILE A 91 -2.02 12.57 2.68
CA ILE A 91 -1.32 13.21 3.78
C ILE A 91 -1.02 12.19 4.86
N ASN A 92 0.26 12.07 5.20
CA ASN A 92 0.70 11.34 6.38
C ASN A 92 0.67 12.27 7.60
N GLU A 93 -0.37 12.14 8.42
CA GLU A 93 -0.56 12.90 9.65
C GLU A 93 0.21 12.32 10.85
N ARG A 94 1.03 11.29 10.63
CA ARG A 94 1.90 10.63 11.62
C ARG A 94 1.15 9.92 12.75
N ASP A 95 -0.12 9.60 12.54
CA ASP A 95 -1.02 8.98 13.50
C ASP A 95 -1.41 7.53 13.14
N ARG A 96 -0.83 6.95 12.08
CA ARG A 96 -1.17 5.61 11.55
C ARG A 96 -0.06 4.57 11.65
N SER A 97 1.02 4.85 12.38
CA SER A 97 2.24 4.00 12.40
C SER A 97 2.78 3.69 10.98
N SER A 98 2.62 4.66 10.07
CA SER A 98 2.96 4.55 8.65
C SER A 98 4.00 5.62 8.27
N PRO A 99 4.96 5.31 7.38
CA PRO A 99 5.21 3.98 6.82
C PRO A 99 5.93 3.05 7.80
N ALA A 100 5.87 1.75 7.56
CA ALA A 100 6.72 0.76 8.22
C ALA A 100 7.92 0.44 7.31
N TYR A 101 9.12 0.89 7.66
CA TYR A 101 10.31 0.63 6.85
C TYR A 101 10.97 -0.71 7.25
N LEU A 102 10.89 -1.70 6.37
CA LEU A 102 11.46 -3.04 6.57
C LEU A 102 12.79 -3.15 5.81
N ARG A 103 13.90 -3.01 6.53
CA ARG A 103 15.26 -3.09 5.98
C ARG A 103 15.71 -4.53 5.75
N LEU A 104 15.06 -5.22 4.81
CA LEU A 104 15.30 -6.62 4.49
C LEU A 104 16.62 -6.85 3.75
N SER A 105 17.16 -5.82 3.09
CA SER A 105 18.45 -5.89 2.39
C SER A 105 19.64 -6.08 3.34
N GLN A 106 19.46 -5.78 4.64
CA GLN A 106 20.52 -5.80 5.67
C GLN A 106 21.72 -4.91 5.32
N LYS A 107 21.53 -3.90 4.47
CA LYS A 107 22.55 -2.93 4.09
C LYS A 107 22.35 -1.61 4.83
N GLU A 108 23.43 -0.87 5.04
CA GLU A 108 23.37 0.45 5.68
C GLU A 108 22.64 1.47 4.80
N VAL A 109 22.88 1.39 3.50
CA VAL A 109 22.21 2.22 2.48
C VAL A 109 20.98 1.49 1.97
N ASN A 110 19.89 2.23 1.83
CA ASN A 110 18.65 1.82 1.17
C ASN A 110 18.99 1.01 -0.10
N SER A 111 18.55 -0.24 -0.15
CA SER A 111 18.93 -1.18 -1.21
C SER A 111 17.77 -2.02 -1.72
N LEU A 112 17.92 -2.54 -2.94
CA LEU A 112 16.95 -3.44 -3.57
C LEU A 112 16.46 -4.51 -2.58
N GLY A 113 15.13 -4.64 -2.48
CA GLY A 113 14.47 -5.62 -1.62
C GLY A 113 14.01 -5.10 -0.26
N ASP A 114 14.38 -3.87 0.15
CA ASP A 114 13.74 -3.21 1.28
C ASP A 114 12.25 -2.97 0.95
N LEU A 115 11.38 -3.19 1.93
CA LEU A 115 9.92 -3.08 1.77
C LEU A 115 9.36 -1.98 2.65
N VAL A 116 8.37 -1.27 2.12
CA VAL A 116 7.73 -0.16 2.81
C VAL A 116 6.21 -0.29 2.70
N PRO A 117 5.56 -1.11 3.55
CA PRO A 117 4.12 -1.02 3.75
C PRO A 117 3.72 0.36 4.28
N PHE A 118 2.62 0.90 3.78
CA PHE A 118 2.15 2.23 4.19
C PHE A 118 0.63 2.36 4.10
N SER A 119 0.10 3.28 4.89
CA SER A 119 -1.27 3.80 4.79
C SER A 119 -1.33 5.25 5.26
N ASN A 120 -1.82 6.15 4.41
CA ASN A 120 -1.95 7.58 4.71
C ASN A 120 -3.40 8.03 4.54
N LYS A 121 -3.75 9.20 5.08
CA LYS A 121 -5.11 9.75 4.95
C LYS A 121 -5.29 10.36 3.56
N LEU A 122 -6.51 10.26 3.03
CA LEU A 122 -6.88 10.77 1.72
C LEU A 122 -7.95 11.86 1.85
N TYR A 123 -7.76 12.95 1.12
CA TYR A 123 -8.61 14.14 1.11
C TYR A 123 -8.99 14.52 -0.32
N THR A 124 -10.12 15.20 -0.50
CA THR A 124 -10.52 15.76 -1.80
C THR A 124 -9.51 16.79 -2.31
N GLY A 125 -9.49 17.03 -3.62
CA GLY A 125 -8.64 18.05 -4.25
C GLY A 125 -8.88 19.47 -3.74
N CYS A 126 -10.08 19.78 -3.23
CA CYS A 126 -10.39 21.06 -2.59
C CYS A 126 -9.99 21.13 -1.10
N LEU A 127 -9.45 20.04 -0.54
CA LEU A 127 -9.03 19.90 0.86
C LEU A 127 -10.14 20.09 1.90
N GLN A 128 -11.41 20.06 1.48
CA GLN A 128 -12.57 20.28 2.35
C GLN A 128 -13.17 19.00 2.95
N LYS A 129 -12.85 17.82 2.41
CA LYS A 129 -13.42 16.55 2.88
C LYS A 129 -12.35 15.48 3.10
N ARG A 130 -12.43 14.75 4.22
CA ARG A 130 -11.75 13.46 4.42
C ARG A 130 -12.53 12.37 3.68
N ILE A 131 -11.86 11.68 2.77
CA ILE A 131 -12.51 10.71 1.87
C ILE A 131 -12.06 9.27 2.11
N GLY A 132 -10.86 9.06 2.64
CA GLY A 132 -10.47 7.72 3.05
C GLY A 132 -8.99 7.58 3.34
N ILE A 133 -8.39 6.52 2.79
CA ILE A 133 -6.97 6.20 2.96
C ILE A 133 -6.33 5.73 1.65
N THR A 134 -5.01 5.85 1.57
CA THR A 134 -4.20 4.94 0.75
C THR A 134 -3.81 3.72 1.58
N ALA A 135 -3.65 2.56 0.93
CA ALA A 135 -3.06 1.40 1.57
C ALA A 135 -2.35 0.51 0.54
N GLY A 136 -1.12 0.12 0.84
CA GLY A 136 -0.36 -0.82 0.01
C GLY A 136 1.11 -0.90 0.41
N ILE A 137 1.96 -1.17 -0.57
CA ILE A 137 3.38 -1.45 -0.36
C ILE A 137 4.25 -0.85 -1.47
N CYS A 138 5.39 -0.32 -1.05
CA CYS A 138 6.47 0.06 -1.95
C CYS A 138 7.64 -0.92 -1.79
N THR A 139 8.17 -1.44 -2.90
CA THR A 139 9.41 -2.21 -2.94
C THR A 139 10.52 -1.31 -3.43
N LEU A 140 11.59 -1.16 -2.64
CA LEU A 140 12.74 -0.36 -3.04
C LEU A 140 13.44 -1.03 -4.22
N ILE A 141 13.63 -0.29 -5.31
CA ILE A 141 14.34 -0.74 -6.52
C ILE A 141 15.78 -0.27 -6.50
N GLN A 142 15.99 1.01 -6.21
CA GLN A 142 17.32 1.61 -6.28
C GLN A 142 17.38 2.88 -5.43
N ASN A 143 18.45 3.02 -4.63
CA ASN A 143 18.87 4.30 -4.09
C ASN A 143 19.67 5.09 -5.14
N LYS A 144 19.34 6.37 -5.33
CA LYS A 144 20.03 7.29 -6.23
C LYS A 144 20.68 8.40 -5.41
N ALA A 145 21.92 8.18 -5.02
CA ALA A 145 22.69 9.11 -4.20
C ALA A 145 22.80 10.50 -4.85
N GLU A 146 22.96 10.57 -6.17
CA GLU A 146 23.05 11.80 -6.96
C GLU A 146 21.76 12.63 -6.95
N LYS A 147 20.60 11.99 -6.72
CA LYS A 147 19.30 12.65 -6.58
C LYS A 147 18.88 12.82 -5.12
N LYS A 148 19.67 12.32 -4.16
CA LYS A 148 19.34 12.24 -2.73
C LYS A 148 17.97 11.61 -2.48
N GLY A 149 17.67 10.53 -3.19
CA GLY A 149 16.38 9.89 -3.10
C GLY A 149 16.37 8.47 -3.61
N ASP A 150 15.19 7.87 -3.62
CA ASP A 150 14.97 6.46 -3.89
C ASP A 150 13.95 6.29 -5.01
N ARG A 151 14.09 5.20 -5.76
CA ARG A 151 13.09 4.69 -6.70
C ARG A 151 12.46 3.44 -6.10
N TYR A 152 11.14 3.46 -6.02
CA TYR A 152 10.30 2.34 -5.59
C TYR A 152 9.42 1.86 -6.75
N GLU A 153 9.06 0.58 -6.71
CA GLU A 153 7.88 0.04 -7.39
C GLU A 153 6.76 -0.02 -6.34
N ALA A 154 5.63 0.63 -6.63
CA ALA A 154 4.51 0.78 -5.70
C ALA A 154 3.28 0.04 -6.22
N ILE A 155 2.60 -0.67 -5.32
CA ILE A 155 1.30 -1.31 -5.56
C ILE A 155 0.40 -0.98 -4.38
N TYR A 156 -0.66 -0.23 -4.63
CA TYR A 156 -1.54 0.27 -3.57
C TYR A 156 -2.90 0.68 -4.10
N SER A 157 -3.83 0.92 -3.19
CA SER A 157 -5.18 1.37 -3.51
C SER A 157 -5.56 2.63 -2.75
N PHE A 158 -6.47 3.40 -3.34
CA PHE A 158 -7.12 4.59 -2.80
C PHE A 158 -8.55 4.24 -2.46
N TYR A 159 -8.90 4.29 -1.17
CA TYR A 159 -10.23 3.96 -0.68
C TYR A 159 -11.04 5.24 -0.48
N PHE A 160 -12.29 5.23 -0.95
CA PHE A 160 -13.21 6.37 -0.96
C PHE A 160 -14.51 6.03 -0.21
N GLY A 161 -14.41 5.31 0.91
CA GLY A 161 -15.59 4.89 1.68
C GLY A 161 -16.58 4.08 0.83
N ASP A 162 -17.86 4.42 0.92
CA ASP A 162 -18.95 3.74 0.20
C ASP A 162 -18.85 3.87 -1.34
N TYR A 163 -18.04 4.79 -1.86
CA TYR A 163 -17.82 4.91 -3.30
C TYR A 163 -16.98 3.77 -3.90
N GLY A 164 -16.21 3.06 -3.08
CA GLY A 164 -15.31 2.00 -3.51
C GLY A 164 -13.84 2.43 -3.49
N HIS A 165 -13.03 1.86 -4.39
CA HIS A 165 -11.60 2.13 -4.44
C HIS A 165 -11.04 2.15 -5.86
N LEU A 166 -9.86 2.77 -6.02
CA LEU A 166 -9.02 2.70 -7.21
C LEU A 166 -7.70 2.00 -6.87
N SER A 167 -7.25 1.08 -7.70
CA SER A 167 -5.96 0.39 -7.52
C SER A 167 -4.94 0.86 -8.54
N VAL A 168 -3.71 1.11 -8.09
CA VAL A 168 -2.62 1.59 -8.94
C VAL A 168 -1.37 0.74 -8.80
N GLN A 169 -0.57 0.75 -9.86
CA GLN A 169 0.75 0.14 -9.89
C GLN A 169 1.72 1.00 -10.70
N GLY A 170 2.96 1.14 -10.22
CA GLY A 170 4.05 1.73 -11.01
C GLY A 170 5.15 2.36 -10.18
N SER A 171 5.94 3.20 -10.85
CA SER A 171 7.12 3.81 -10.23
C SER A 171 6.74 4.95 -9.28
N TYR A 172 7.25 4.90 -8.05
CA TYR A 172 7.25 6.02 -7.11
C TYR A 172 8.70 6.50 -6.92
N MET A 173 8.98 7.77 -7.23
CA MET A 173 10.31 8.36 -7.11
C MET A 173 10.27 9.51 -6.11
N THR A 174 11.18 9.50 -5.12
CA THR A 174 11.16 10.51 -4.05
C THR A 174 11.75 11.86 -4.45
N TYR A 175 12.10 12.05 -5.72
CA TYR A 175 12.86 13.20 -6.22
C TYR A 175 12.25 13.82 -7.49
N GLU A 176 11.20 13.23 -8.07
CA GLU A 176 10.49 13.77 -9.24
C GLU A 176 9.07 13.23 -9.34
N ASP A 177 8.22 13.95 -10.08
CA ASP A 177 6.86 13.52 -10.39
C ASP A 177 6.87 12.25 -11.24
N THR A 178 5.85 11.40 -11.07
CA THR A 178 5.74 10.13 -11.79
C THR A 178 4.31 9.89 -12.27
N TYR A 179 4.14 8.91 -13.17
CA TYR A 179 2.84 8.39 -13.55
C TYR A 179 2.74 6.93 -13.16
N LEU A 180 1.65 6.57 -12.50
CA LEU A 180 1.29 5.19 -12.20
C LEU A 180 0.11 4.76 -13.07
N VAL A 181 -0.01 3.47 -13.32
CA VAL A 181 -1.12 2.88 -14.05
C VAL A 181 -2.30 2.71 -13.11
N VAL A 182 -3.50 3.12 -13.56
CA VAL A 182 -4.76 2.75 -12.91
C VAL A 182 -5.14 1.36 -13.40
N THR A 183 -5.06 0.39 -12.51
CA THR A 183 -5.21 -1.04 -12.81
C THR A 183 -6.67 -1.53 -12.71
N GLY A 184 -7.54 -0.74 -12.09
CA GLY A 184 -8.93 -1.09 -11.85
C GLY A 184 -9.53 -0.26 -10.72
N GLY A 185 -10.80 -0.56 -10.43
CA GLY A 185 -11.50 -0.03 -9.27
C GLY A 185 -12.78 -0.81 -8.97
N SER A 186 -13.43 -0.45 -7.87
CA SER A 186 -14.72 -1.01 -7.43
C SER A 186 -15.75 0.09 -7.18
N GLY A 187 -17.01 -0.29 -6.96
CA GLY A 187 -18.08 0.66 -6.69
C GLY A 187 -18.30 1.59 -7.89
N ILE A 188 -18.30 2.91 -7.67
CA ILE A 188 -18.43 3.88 -8.77
C ILE A 188 -17.23 3.85 -9.72
N PHE A 189 -16.11 3.24 -9.31
CA PHE A 189 -14.90 3.11 -10.12
C PHE A 189 -14.79 1.75 -10.83
N GLU A 190 -15.87 0.95 -10.86
CA GLU A 190 -15.91 -0.31 -11.62
C GLU A 190 -15.54 -0.06 -13.08
N GLY A 191 -14.56 -0.83 -13.61
CA GLY A 191 -14.09 -0.69 -14.98
C GLY A 191 -13.11 0.46 -15.22
N ALA A 192 -12.71 1.20 -14.17
CA ALA A 192 -11.76 2.29 -14.29
C ALA A 192 -10.39 1.81 -14.83
N TYR A 193 -9.87 2.50 -15.83
CA TYR A 193 -8.50 2.35 -16.32
C TYR A 193 -7.91 3.71 -16.69
N GLY A 194 -6.60 3.78 -16.91
CA GLY A 194 -5.91 5.01 -17.28
C GLY A 194 -4.60 5.18 -16.53
N GLN A 195 -4.29 6.41 -16.16
CA GLN A 195 -3.07 6.75 -15.42
C GLN A 195 -3.35 7.80 -14.35
N VAL A 196 -2.49 7.85 -13.35
CA VAL A 196 -2.50 8.88 -12.32
C VAL A 196 -1.14 9.56 -12.26
N LYS A 197 -1.14 10.88 -12.31
CA LYS A 197 0.06 11.69 -12.04
C LYS A 197 0.23 11.77 -10.53
N LEU A 198 1.40 11.36 -10.02
CA LEU A 198 1.82 11.54 -8.64
C LEU A 198 2.78 12.73 -8.58
N GLN A 199 2.45 13.70 -7.73
CA GLN A 199 3.29 14.86 -7.46
C GLN A 199 3.67 14.90 -5.98
N GLN A 200 4.97 15.00 -5.72
CA GLN A 200 5.47 15.04 -4.35
C GLN A 200 5.63 16.49 -3.88
N LEU A 201 4.89 16.87 -2.83
CA LEU A 201 4.93 18.25 -2.32
C LEU A 201 5.92 18.38 -1.17
N ILE A 202 5.82 17.48 -0.20
CA ILE A 202 6.75 17.36 0.93
C ILE A 202 7.01 15.88 1.14
N PHE A 203 8.22 15.41 0.87
CA PHE A 203 8.58 14.03 1.18
C PHE A 203 8.72 13.82 2.70
N PRO A 204 8.21 12.71 3.28
CA PRO A 204 7.23 11.74 2.74
C PRO A 204 5.78 12.06 3.16
N PHE A 205 5.47 13.32 3.50
CA PHE A 205 4.25 13.69 4.22
C PHE A 205 3.08 14.14 3.36
N LYS A 206 3.32 14.77 2.20
CA LYS A 206 2.27 15.36 1.36
C LYS A 206 2.49 15.00 -0.11
N LEU A 207 1.51 14.32 -0.69
CA LEU A 207 1.46 13.99 -2.10
C LEU A 207 0.14 14.47 -2.69
N PHE A 208 0.17 14.81 -3.97
CA PHE A 208 -0.99 15.23 -4.74
C PHE A 208 -1.11 14.35 -5.98
N TYR A 209 -2.34 13.92 -6.26
CA TYR A 209 -2.64 13.04 -7.37
C TYR A 209 -3.64 13.67 -8.32
N THR A 210 -3.40 13.52 -9.62
CA THR A 210 -4.38 13.79 -10.67
C THR A 210 -4.62 12.50 -11.45
N PHE A 211 -5.78 11.89 -11.25
CA PHE A 211 -6.24 10.72 -11.98
C PHE A 211 -6.86 11.14 -13.30
N TYR A 212 -6.54 10.39 -14.35
CA TYR A 212 -7.15 10.51 -15.68
C TYR A 212 -7.90 9.21 -15.96
N LEU A 213 -9.13 9.13 -15.46
CA LEU A 213 -9.94 7.92 -15.42
C LEU A 213 -10.74 7.76 -16.71
N LYS A 214 -10.79 6.54 -17.22
CA LYS A 214 -11.59 6.11 -18.37
C LYS A 214 -12.36 4.85 -18.00
N GLY A 215 -13.42 4.53 -18.74
CA GLY A 215 -14.18 3.29 -18.55
C GLY A 215 -15.21 3.31 -17.43
N ILE A 216 -15.33 4.42 -16.71
CA ILE A 216 -16.39 4.64 -15.71
C ILE A 216 -17.70 4.93 -16.42
N LYS A 217 -18.78 4.27 -15.98
CA LYS A 217 -20.11 4.31 -16.61
C LYS A 217 -20.82 5.66 -16.42
N GLU A 218 -20.71 6.23 -15.23
CA GLU A 218 -21.42 7.43 -14.80
C GLU A 218 -20.45 8.58 -14.50
N ASP A 219 -20.99 9.78 -14.27
CA ASP A 219 -20.17 10.91 -13.83
C ASP A 219 -19.82 10.82 -12.36
N LEU A 220 -18.62 11.30 -12.03
CA LEU A 220 -18.16 11.30 -10.65
C LEU A 220 -19.04 12.22 -9.80
N PRO A 221 -19.38 11.82 -8.56
CA PRO A 221 -20.16 12.65 -7.65
C PRO A 221 -19.55 14.05 -7.47
N GLU A 222 -20.38 15.08 -7.48
CA GLU A 222 -19.93 16.49 -7.38
C GLU A 222 -19.08 16.76 -6.14
N GLU A 223 -19.35 16.08 -5.03
CA GLU A 223 -18.57 16.26 -3.80
C GLU A 223 -17.10 15.82 -3.91
N LEU A 224 -16.75 14.98 -4.91
CA LEU A 224 -15.37 14.61 -5.23
C LEU A 224 -14.72 15.59 -6.23
N LEU A 225 -15.51 16.46 -6.87
CA LEU A 225 -15.10 17.32 -7.99
C LEU A 225 -15.01 18.81 -7.62
N GLY A 226 -14.95 19.13 -6.33
CA GLY A 226 -14.75 20.51 -5.88
C GLY A 226 -13.51 21.16 -6.51
N VAL A 227 -13.54 22.49 -6.69
CA VAL A 227 -12.42 23.25 -7.25
C VAL A 227 -11.17 22.98 -6.43
N HIS A 228 -10.18 22.36 -7.06
CA HIS A 228 -8.97 21.95 -6.35
C HIS A 228 -8.14 23.15 -5.89
N VAL A 229 -7.44 22.95 -4.77
CA VAL A 229 -6.40 23.86 -4.29
C VAL A 229 -5.11 23.53 -5.03
N GLU A 230 -4.41 24.55 -5.53
CA GLU A 230 -3.13 24.40 -6.23
C GLU A 230 -2.08 23.72 -5.32
N PRO A 231 -1.39 22.67 -5.81
CA PRO A 231 -0.44 21.92 -5.01
C PRO A 231 0.77 22.78 -4.62
N SER A 232 0.98 22.92 -3.32
CA SER A 232 2.15 23.58 -2.75
C SER A 232 2.52 23.01 -1.38
N PRO A 233 3.74 23.21 -0.86
CA PRO A 233 4.13 22.69 0.45
C PRO A 233 3.24 23.18 1.61
N SER A 234 2.65 24.37 1.50
CA SER A 234 1.87 25.02 2.56
C SER A 234 0.41 24.58 2.64
N VAL A 235 -0.10 23.79 1.69
CA VAL A 235 -1.50 23.35 1.71
C VAL A 235 -1.78 22.44 2.90
N GLU A 236 -2.95 22.60 3.50
CA GLU A 236 -3.43 21.80 4.63
C GLU A 236 -4.90 21.46 4.42
N PRO A 237 -5.38 20.29 4.92
CA PRO A 237 -6.81 20.00 4.96
C PRO A 237 -7.52 21.04 5.83
N SER A 238 -8.80 21.29 5.54
CA SER A 238 -9.60 22.17 6.38
C SER A 238 -9.64 21.63 7.82
N PRO A 239 -9.73 22.51 8.84
CA PRO A 239 -9.82 22.06 10.23
C PRO A 239 -10.98 21.08 10.46
N ALA A 240 -12.13 21.31 9.81
CA ALA A 240 -13.29 20.44 9.89
C ALA A 240 -13.04 19.05 9.26
N ALA A 241 -12.35 18.99 8.10
CA ALA A 241 -12.00 17.71 7.46
C ALA A 241 -11.01 16.92 8.32
N LYS A 242 -10.03 17.60 8.89
CA LYS A 242 -9.03 17.00 9.78
C LYS A 242 -9.67 16.49 11.08
N ALA A 243 -10.62 17.24 11.62
CA ALA A 243 -11.41 16.84 12.79
C ALA A 243 -12.50 15.80 12.48
N CYS A 244 -12.65 15.39 11.22
CA CYS A 244 -13.67 14.45 10.76
C CYS A 244 -15.10 14.88 11.14
N GLU A 245 -15.39 16.18 11.05
CA GLU A 245 -16.74 16.70 11.28
C GLU A 245 -17.71 16.16 10.23
N ALA A 246 -18.97 15.90 10.62
CA ALA A 246 -19.94 15.17 9.79
C ALA A 246 -20.16 15.77 8.38
N HIS A 247 -20.04 17.10 8.23
CA HIS A 247 -20.19 17.78 6.93
C HIS A 247 -18.90 17.78 6.09
N ALA A 248 -17.76 17.52 6.71
CA ALA A 248 -16.41 17.56 6.13
C ALA A 248 -15.81 16.15 5.96
N VAL A 249 -16.67 15.14 5.92
CA VAL A 249 -16.35 13.77 5.53
C VAL A 249 -17.33 13.32 4.45
N ILE A 250 -17.00 12.24 3.76
CA ILE A 250 -17.99 11.50 2.96
C ILE A 250 -18.67 10.44 3.82
N GLN A 251 -19.76 9.89 3.31
CA GLN A 251 -20.41 8.76 3.96
C GLN A 251 -19.44 7.57 4.09
N SER A 252 -19.36 7.02 5.30
CA SER A 252 -18.54 5.85 5.62
C SER A 252 -17.09 5.95 5.12
N PHE A 253 -16.47 7.13 5.25
CA PHE A 253 -15.08 7.33 4.83
C PHE A 253 -14.17 6.24 5.44
N THR A 254 -13.23 5.74 4.65
CA THR A 254 -12.31 4.69 5.12
C THR A 254 -11.28 5.27 6.09
N ASP A 255 -11.10 4.63 7.24
CA ASP A 255 -10.07 4.99 8.21
C ASP A 255 -9.22 3.78 8.60
#